data_AF-A0A947BGQ0-F1
#
_entry.id   AF-A0A947BGQ0-F1
#
_cell.length_a   1.000
_cell.length_b   1.000
_cell.length_c   1.000
_cell.angle_alpha   90.00
_cell.angle_beta   90.00
_cell.angle_gamma   90.00
#
_symmetry.space_group_name_H-M   'P 1'
#
loop_
_entity.id
_entity.type
_entity.pdbx_description
1 polymer ?
#
loop_
_entity_poly.entity_id
_entity_poly.type
_entity_poly.pdbx_seq_one_letter_code
_entity_poly.pdbx_strand_id
1 'polypeptide(L)' 'MGPFPHDAPKSEISDANPAGTDGFEFVEFAHPEPEVLRALFESMGYTLTARHKIRDIELWQQGDITYI' A
#
# COMPACT_ATOMS: atom_id res chain seq x y z
N MET A 1 9.85 3.80 -13.15
CA MET A 1 8.66 3.00 -12.82
C MET A 1 8.33 2.14 -14.02
N GLY A 2 8.91 0.93 -14.07
CA GLY A 2 8.59 -0.04 -15.12
C GLY A 2 7.29 -0.77 -14.78
N PRO A 3 6.59 -1.33 -15.77
CA PRO A 3 5.28 -1.94 -15.55
C PRO A 3 5.47 -3.26 -14.79
N PHE A 4 5.13 -3.27 -13.51
CA PHE A 4 4.65 -4.50 -12.90
C PHE A 4 3.29 -4.80 -13.55
N PRO A 5 2.97 -6.04 -13.94
CA PRO A 5 1.77 -6.28 -14.72
C PRO A 5 0.53 -6.00 -13.86
N HIS A 6 -0.07 -4.81 -14.04
CA HIS A 6 -1.37 -4.47 -13.48
C HIS A 6 -2.50 -5.37 -14.04
N ASP A 7 -2.21 -6.09 -15.12
CA ASP A 7 -3.12 -7.00 -15.82
C ASP A 7 -2.81 -8.49 -15.53
N ALA A 8 -2.05 -8.80 -14.48
CA ALA A 8 -1.84 -10.19 -14.09
C ALA A 8 -3.18 -10.89 -13.81
N PRO A 9 -3.38 -12.14 -14.26
CA PRO A 9 -4.59 -12.87 -13.93
C PRO A 9 -4.66 -13.07 -12.41
N LYS A 10 -5.86 -12.85 -11.86
CA LYS A 10 -6.11 -13.03 -10.42
C LYS A 10 -5.76 -14.46 -10.00
N SER A 11 -5.21 -14.58 -8.81
CA SER A 11 -4.91 -15.88 -8.21
C SER A 11 -6.18 -16.71 -7.98
N GLU A 12 -6.10 -18.01 -8.27
CA GLU A 12 -7.20 -18.97 -8.04
C GLU A 12 -6.95 -19.79 -6.77
N ILE A 13 -8.05 -20.17 -6.10
CA ILE A 13 -7.98 -21.09 -4.96
C ILE A 13 -7.61 -22.49 -5.47
N SER A 14 -6.57 -23.07 -4.88
CA SER A 14 -6.09 -24.42 -5.19
C SER A 14 -5.51 -25.10 -3.96
N ASP A 15 -5.20 -26.39 -4.05
CA ASP A 15 -4.53 -27.12 -2.95
C ASP A 15 -3.19 -26.49 -2.56
N ALA A 16 -2.50 -25.83 -3.51
CA ALA A 16 -1.23 -25.14 -3.27
C ALA A 16 -1.40 -23.68 -2.80
N ASN A 17 -2.54 -23.04 -3.11
CA ASN A 17 -2.92 -21.71 -2.64
C ASN A 17 -4.37 -21.74 -2.11
N PRO A 18 -4.60 -22.32 -0.92
CA PRO A 18 -5.95 -22.58 -0.42
C PRO A 18 -6.70 -21.29 -0.05
N ALA A 19 -5.98 -20.21 0.23
CA ALA A 19 -6.55 -18.90 0.55
C ALA A 19 -6.71 -18.00 -0.68
N GLY A 20 -6.19 -18.39 -1.85
CA GLY A 20 -6.21 -17.56 -3.05
C GLY A 20 -5.45 -16.24 -2.87
N THR A 21 -4.35 -16.23 -2.12
CA THR A 21 -3.57 -15.00 -1.87
C THR A 21 -3.08 -14.41 -3.19
N ASP A 22 -3.33 -13.11 -3.39
CA ASP A 22 -3.13 -12.42 -4.66
C ASP A 22 -2.25 -11.16 -4.48
N GLY A 23 -1.01 -11.38 -4.01
CA GLY A 23 -0.07 -10.30 -3.76
C GLY A 23 -0.33 -9.51 -2.47
N PHE A 24 0.11 -8.26 -2.44
CA PHE A 24 -0.01 -7.35 -1.29
C PHE A 24 -1.06 -6.28 -1.56
N GLU A 25 -1.93 -6.04 -0.58
CA GLU A 25 -2.91 -4.94 -0.63
C GLU A 25 -2.32 -3.62 -0.15
N PHE A 26 -1.57 -3.65 0.96
CA PHE A 26 -0.91 -2.48 1.53
C PHE A 26 0.29 -2.88 2.42
N VAL A 27 1.10 -1.89 2.78
CA VAL A 27 2.11 -1.99 3.84
C VAL A 27 1.86 -0.90 4.87
N GLU A 28 1.84 -1.26 6.16
CA GLU A 28 1.64 -0.31 7.26
C GLU A 28 3.00 0.08 7.88
N PHE A 29 3.18 1.38 8.12
CA PHE A 29 4.35 1.97 8.73
C PHE A 29 3.96 2.73 10.00
N ALA A 30 4.80 2.64 11.02
CA ALA A 30 4.62 3.38 12.26
C ALA A 30 5.94 4.02 12.68
N HIS A 31 5.86 5.27 13.11
CA HIS A 31 7.01 6.01 13.63
C HIS A 31 6.53 6.94 14.77
N PRO A 32 7.31 7.11 15.87
CA PRO A 32 6.95 8.04 16.94
C PRO A 32 6.83 9.50 16.47
N GLU A 33 7.49 9.84 15.35
CA GLU A 33 7.42 11.15 14.70
C GLU A 33 6.85 10.98 13.27
N PRO A 34 5.53 11.15 13.06
CA PRO A 34 4.89 10.89 11.77
C PRO A 34 5.45 11.73 10.61
N GLU A 35 5.91 12.95 10.88
CA GLU A 35 6.48 13.86 9.87
C GLU A 35 7.69 13.25 9.13
N VAL A 36 8.45 12.37 9.80
CA VAL A 36 9.58 11.67 9.18
C VAL A 36 9.08 10.75 8.06
N LEU A 37 7.99 10.03 8.29
CA LEU A 37 7.37 9.16 7.28
C LEU A 37 6.72 10.00 6.17
N ARG A 38 6.04 11.10 6.51
CA ARG A 38 5.45 11.99 5.51
C ARG A 38 6.49 12.53 4.53
N ALA A 39 7.58 13.07 5.06
CA ALA A 39 8.68 13.60 4.23
C ALA A 39 9.31 12.51 3.36
N LEU A 40 9.47 11.30 3.89
CA LEU A 40 9.97 10.16 3.12
C LEU A 40 9.01 9.77 1.98
N PHE A 41 7.71 9.62 2.28
CA PHE A 41 6.71 9.23 1.30
C PHE A 41 6.57 10.26 0.18
N GLU A 42 6.57 11.56 0.50
CA GLU A 42 6.59 12.65 -0.48
C GLU A 42 7.83 12.57 -1.37
N SER A 43 9.02 12.32 -0.80
CA SER A 43 10.26 12.19 -1.57
C SER A 43 10.27 10.99 -2.53
N MET A 44 9.52 9.94 -2.21
CA MET A 44 9.31 8.76 -3.05
C MET A 44 8.22 8.98 -4.13
N GLY A 45 7.49 10.09 -4.06
CA GLY A 45 6.41 10.44 -4.98
C GLY A 45 5.04 9.85 -4.63
N TYR A 46 4.81 9.50 -3.36
CA TYR A 46 3.48 9.20 -2.84
C TYR A 46 2.71 10.49 -2.55
N THR A 47 1.39 10.37 -2.52
CA THR A 47 0.48 11.45 -2.17
C THR A 47 -0.44 11.00 -1.05
N LEU A 48 -0.74 11.89 -0.11
CA LEU A 48 -1.74 11.65 0.92
C LEU A 48 -3.13 11.68 0.28
N THR A 49 -3.82 10.54 0.20
CA THR A 49 -5.12 10.42 -0.46
C THR A 49 -6.29 10.25 0.51
N ALA A 50 -6.05 9.76 1.73
CA ALA A 50 -7.08 9.69 2.76
C ALA A 50 -6.53 9.79 4.19
N ARG A 51 -7.44 10.04 5.14
CA ARG A 51 -7.20 10.01 6.59
C ARG A 51 -8.28 9.16 7.25
N HIS A 52 -7.89 8.35 8.22
CA HIS A 52 -8.85 7.59 9.00
C HIS A 52 -9.72 8.55 9.85
N LYS A 53 -11.01 8.25 10.01
CA LYS A 53 -12.00 9.19 10.58
C LYS A 53 -11.82 9.51 12.08
N ILE A 54 -11.20 8.60 12.82
CA ILE A 54 -11.14 8.64 14.29
C ILE A 54 -9.68 8.57 14.79
N ARG A 55 -8.96 7.54 14.35
CA ARG A 55 -7.53 7.33 14.64
C ARG A 55 -6.62 8.20 13.79
N ASP A 56 -5.45 8.53 14.34
CA ASP A 56 -4.38 9.23 13.63
C ASP A 56 -3.64 8.26 12.69
N ILE A 57 -4.29 7.97 11.56
CA ILE A 57 -3.80 7.08 10.51
C ILE A 57 -4.02 7.79 9.18
N GLU A 58 -3.03 7.72 8.32
CA GLU A 58 -3.02 8.33 7.00
C GLU A 58 -2.94 7.24 5.93
N LEU A 59 -3.42 7.54 4.73
CA LEU A 59 -3.31 6.64 3.59
C LEU A 59 -2.58 7.38 2.48
N TRP A 60 -1.46 6.80 2.06
CA TRP A 60 -0.53 7.35 1.09
C TRP A 60 -0.49 6.46 -0.15
N GLN A 61 -0.63 7.04 -1.34
CA GLN A 61 -0.68 6.28 -2.60
C GLN A 61 0.20 6.84 -3.71
N GLN A 62 0.77 5.91 -4.50
CA GLN A 62 1.45 6.14 -5.76
C GLN A 62 0.99 5.06 -6.76
N GLY A 63 0.08 5.42 -7.67
CA GLY A 63 -0.55 4.43 -8.54
C GLY A 63 -1.43 3.47 -7.75
N ASP A 64 -1.21 2.16 -7.91
CA ASP A 64 -1.89 1.07 -7.20
C ASP A 64 -1.20 0.66 -5.88
N ILE A 65 -0.09 1.31 -5.51
CA ILE A 65 0.62 1.01 -4.26
C ILE A 65 0.03 1.82 -3.11
N THR A 66 -0.27 1.14 -2.01
CA THR A 66 -0.89 1.73 -0.81
C THR A 66 -0.01 1.57 0.43
N TYR A 67 0.32 2.69 1.08
CA TYR A 67 0.94 2.74 2.41
C TYR A 67 -0.04 3.32 3.44
N ILE A 68 -0.02 2.73 4.64
CA ILE A 68 -0.81 3.14 5.81
C ILE A 68 0.14 3.62 6.91
#